data_AF-A0AAV7VFK6-F1
#
_entry.id   AF-A0AAV7VFK6-F1
#
_cell.length_a   1.000
_cell.length_b   1.000
_cell.length_c   1.000
_cell.angle_alpha   90.00
_cell.angle_beta   90.00
_cell.angle_gamma   90.00
#
_symmetry.space_group_name_H-M   'P 1'
#
loop_
_entity.id
_entity.type
_entity.pdbx_description
1 polymer ?
#
loop_
_entity_poly.entity_id
_entity_poly.type
_entity_poly.pdbx_seq_one_letter_code
_entity_poly.pdbx_strand_id
1 'polypeptide(L)'
;MDASLSSLTLETKSMRSDIAGFQTRVTGLEHRMGSLETQVTTYRDRDQVLLYLRSKLTDLEDRSRRDNIRLLGIPEHEEGTDMQAFLGSILPKLTSLDFDPPLEFQRAHRVGPKRSDTSLRPRPIIACLLRHNHARQILQRARKQGPFRIGQHDIRITADYSKDTNEQRKAFLALRPRLRQLGMKFGLFDPARMWVTNNSISKDFYNPDELSLFLDSLQHQPMDYTNPDCSQDTGRENEGGGLLPLGPEKEGPLHHDADLNQRGRDAERLARLHDDRGQVLHAVATYTQLSERDKSRSPLKPTTVPP
;
A
#
# COMPACT_ATOMS: atom_id res chain seq x y z
N MET A 1 28.88 70.26 28.10
CA MET A 1 27.53 69.66 28.19
C MET A 1 26.85 69.68 26.82
N ASP A 2 26.69 70.84 26.18
CA ASP A 2 25.92 70.99 24.93
C ASP A 2 26.47 70.24 23.71
N ALA A 3 27.80 70.18 23.52
CA ALA A 3 28.40 69.43 22.41
C ALA A 3 28.12 67.92 22.50
N SER A 4 28.27 67.31 23.69
CA SER A 4 27.89 65.91 23.93
C SER A 4 26.41 65.66 23.73
N LEU A 5 25.55 66.60 24.18
CA LEU A 5 24.11 66.50 23.97
C LEU A 5 23.78 66.49 22.47
N SER A 6 24.42 67.38 21.68
CA SER A 6 24.21 67.44 20.23
C SER A 6 24.67 66.17 19.51
N SER A 7 25.81 65.57 19.91
CA SER A 7 26.29 64.29 19.38
C SER A 7 25.31 63.15 19.64
N LEU A 8 24.81 63.04 20.87
CA LEU A 8 23.80 62.05 21.25
C LEU A 8 22.48 62.25 20.46
N THR A 9 22.08 63.50 20.18
CA THR A 9 20.88 63.76 19.36
C THR A 9 21.05 63.34 17.89
N LEU A 10 22.28 63.37 17.36
CA LEU A 10 22.57 62.89 16.00
C LEU A 10 22.57 61.37 15.94
N GLU A 11 23.23 60.70 16.88
CA GLU A 11 23.23 59.23 16.98
C GLU A 11 21.81 58.69 17.18
N THR A 12 21.00 59.31 18.03
CA THR A 12 19.60 58.90 18.23
C THR A 12 18.74 59.10 16.98
N LYS A 13 19.00 60.13 16.17
CA LYS A 13 18.34 60.29 14.86
C LYS A 13 18.77 59.22 13.85
N SER A 14 20.07 58.89 13.82
CA SER A 14 20.61 57.81 12.97
C SER A 14 19.97 56.47 13.35
N MET A 15 19.99 56.12 14.63
CA MET A 15 19.37 54.88 15.13
C MET A 15 17.88 54.81 14.80
N ARG A 16 17.13 55.93 14.89
CA ARG A 16 15.72 55.96 14.48
C ARG A 16 15.54 55.66 12.99
N SER A 17 16.41 56.17 12.13
CA SER A 17 16.39 55.87 10.69
C SER A 17 16.67 54.39 10.42
N ASP A 18 17.67 53.82 11.08
CA ASP A 18 18.01 52.40 10.95
C ASP A 18 16.88 51.49 11.43
N ILE A 19 16.25 51.83 12.57
CA ILE A 19 15.07 51.12 13.09
C ILE A 19 13.92 51.16 12.09
N ALA A 20 13.64 52.31 11.46
CA ALA A 20 12.60 52.41 10.42
C ALA A 20 12.94 51.56 9.18
N GLY A 21 14.22 51.51 8.79
CA GLY A 21 14.71 50.63 7.73
C GLY A 21 14.55 49.15 8.07
N PHE A 22 14.88 48.75 9.30
CA PHE A 22 14.67 47.38 9.78
C PHE A 22 13.19 47.01 9.85
N GLN A 23 12.33 47.90 10.35
CA GLN A 23 10.88 47.68 10.37
C GLN A 23 10.34 47.39 8.97
N THR A 24 10.74 48.18 7.97
CA THR A 24 10.34 47.97 6.56
C THR A 24 10.83 46.62 6.02
N ARG A 25 12.05 46.21 6.38
CA ARG A 25 12.60 44.90 5.97
C ARG A 25 11.89 43.75 6.67
N VAL A 26 11.57 43.89 7.95
CA VAL A 26 10.87 42.88 8.75
C VAL A 26 9.46 42.67 8.21
N THR A 27 8.70 43.74 7.94
CA THR A 27 7.36 43.61 7.34
C THR A 27 7.42 42.96 5.95
N GLY A 28 8.43 43.31 5.14
CA GLY A 28 8.67 42.66 3.85
C GLY A 28 8.96 41.16 3.98
N LEU A 29 9.73 40.75 5.01
CA LEU A 29 9.99 39.35 5.30
C LEU A 29 8.75 38.61 5.83
N GLU A 30 7.97 39.23 6.71
CA GLU A 30 6.71 38.68 7.23
C GLU A 30 5.72 38.41 6.10
N HIS A 31 5.56 39.35 5.15
CA HIS A 31 4.72 39.15 3.98
C HIS A 31 5.19 37.99 3.10
N ARG A 32 6.51 37.88 2.86
CA ARG A 32 7.09 36.77 2.10
C ARG A 32 6.91 35.44 2.82
N MET A 33 7.08 35.42 4.14
CA MET A 33 6.89 34.24 4.98
C MET A 33 5.45 33.76 4.94
N GLY A 34 4.47 34.65 5.13
CA GLY A 34 3.05 34.30 5.02
C GLY A 34 2.66 33.79 3.61
N SER A 35 3.26 34.36 2.56
CA SER A 35 3.07 33.87 1.20
C SER A 35 3.65 32.46 1.00
N LEU A 36 4.85 32.19 1.52
CA LEU A 36 5.47 30.87 1.46
C LEU A 36 4.69 29.84 2.28
N GLU A 37 4.21 30.20 3.47
CA GLU A 37 3.36 29.32 4.29
C GLU A 37 2.10 28.92 3.53
N THR A 38 1.44 29.88 2.88
CA THR A 38 0.27 29.61 2.03
C THR A 38 0.63 28.72 0.84
N GLN A 39 1.79 28.91 0.21
CA GLN A 39 2.22 28.01 -0.86
C GLN A 39 2.46 26.59 -0.33
N VAL A 40 3.13 26.43 0.81
CA VAL A 40 3.40 25.12 1.41
C VAL A 40 2.11 24.39 1.75
N THR A 41 1.09 25.06 2.29
CA THR A 41 -0.22 24.43 2.53
C THR A 41 -0.87 23.99 1.22
N THR A 42 -0.88 24.85 0.19
CA THR A 42 -1.45 24.46 -1.12
C THR A 42 -0.72 23.29 -1.78
N TYR A 43 0.61 23.19 -1.63
CA TYR A 43 1.37 22.05 -2.14
C TYR A 43 1.05 20.77 -1.37
N ARG A 44 0.92 20.83 -0.04
CA ARG A 44 0.48 19.69 0.76
C ARG A 44 -0.90 19.21 0.36
N ASP A 45 -1.85 20.12 0.16
CA ASP A 45 -3.21 19.76 -0.28
C ASP A 45 -3.19 19.10 -1.66
N ARG A 46 -2.37 19.63 -2.58
CA ARG A 46 -2.17 19.02 -3.92
C ARG A 46 -1.57 17.62 -3.81
N ASP A 47 -0.57 17.42 -2.96
CA ASP A 47 0.04 16.10 -2.75
C ASP A 47 -0.98 15.09 -2.21
N GLN A 48 -1.86 15.49 -1.29
CA GLN A 48 -2.95 14.65 -0.81
C GLN A 48 -3.92 14.26 -1.94
N VAL A 49 -4.30 15.22 -2.79
CA VAL A 49 -5.15 14.94 -3.97
C VAL A 49 -4.44 13.99 -4.94
N LEU A 50 -3.14 14.16 -5.19
CA LEU A 50 -2.37 13.28 -6.06
C LEU A 50 -2.30 11.86 -5.50
N LEU A 51 -2.09 11.69 -4.20
CA LEU A 51 -2.11 10.38 -3.53
C LEU A 51 -3.48 9.71 -3.65
N TYR A 52 -4.57 10.45 -3.43
CA TYR A 52 -5.92 9.96 -3.62
C TYR A 52 -6.20 9.53 -5.06
N LEU A 53 -5.82 10.35 -6.04
CA LEU A 53 -6.00 10.05 -7.46
C LEU A 53 -5.18 8.83 -7.88
N ARG A 54 -3.93 8.72 -7.43
CA ARG A 54 -3.10 7.54 -7.68
C ARG A 54 -3.76 6.27 -7.15
N SER A 55 -4.17 6.27 -5.89
CA SER A 55 -4.88 5.14 -5.28
C SER A 55 -6.14 4.75 -6.06
N LYS A 56 -6.93 5.74 -6.49
CA LYS A 56 -8.14 5.51 -7.29
C LYS A 56 -7.82 4.94 -8.68
N LEU A 57 -6.77 5.41 -9.34
CA LEU A 57 -6.32 4.87 -10.63
C LEU A 57 -5.85 3.42 -10.49
N THR A 58 -5.06 3.12 -9.46
CA THR A 58 -4.61 1.75 -9.15
C THR A 58 -5.81 0.82 -8.92
N ASP A 59 -6.80 1.24 -8.13
CA ASP A 59 -8.01 0.46 -7.84
C ASP A 59 -8.88 0.23 -9.09
N LEU A 60 -9.05 1.24 -9.94
CA LEU A 60 -9.76 1.10 -11.22
C LEU A 60 -9.03 0.13 -12.16
N GLU A 61 -7.71 0.24 -12.24
CA GLU A 61 -6.89 -0.64 -13.07
C GLU A 61 -6.96 -2.10 -12.57
N ASP A 62 -6.84 -2.32 -11.27
CA ASP A 62 -6.93 -3.66 -10.68
C ASP A 62 -8.33 -4.27 -10.86
N ARG A 63 -9.41 -3.48 -10.73
CA ARG A 63 -10.76 -3.96 -11.01
C ARG A 63 -10.93 -4.37 -12.47
N SER A 64 -10.37 -3.60 -13.41
CA SER A 64 -10.42 -3.94 -14.83
C SER A 64 -9.60 -5.19 -15.18
N ARG A 65 -8.61 -5.57 -14.37
CA ARG A 65 -7.73 -6.73 -14.59
C ARG A 65 -8.10 -7.94 -13.74
N ARG A 66 -9.15 -7.85 -12.91
CA ARG A 66 -9.51 -8.88 -11.93
C ARG A 66 -9.86 -10.24 -12.56
N ASP A 67 -10.33 -10.23 -13.80
CA ASP A 67 -10.68 -11.42 -14.57
C ASP A 67 -9.54 -11.91 -15.48
N ASN A 68 -8.40 -11.20 -15.46
CA ASN A 68 -7.20 -11.59 -16.18
C ASN A 68 -6.39 -12.61 -15.36
N ILE A 69 -5.98 -13.67 -16.05
CA ILE A 69 -4.93 -14.57 -15.59
C ILE A 69 -3.68 -14.37 -16.46
N ARG A 70 -2.52 -14.50 -15.82
CA ARG A 70 -1.22 -14.42 -16.47
C ARG A 70 -0.54 -15.77 -16.42
N LEU A 71 -0.24 -16.34 -17.59
CA LEU A 71 0.48 -17.59 -17.73
C LEU A 71 1.94 -17.31 -18.09
N LEU A 72 2.85 -17.98 -17.39
CA LEU A 72 4.29 -17.85 -17.53
C LEU A 72 4.87 -19.23 -17.83
N GLY A 73 5.83 -19.31 -18.77
CA GLY A 73 6.58 -20.53 -19.03
C GLY A 73 6.03 -21.41 -20.15
N ILE A 74 4.97 -20.99 -20.84
CA ILE A 74 4.47 -21.69 -22.04
C ILE A 74 5.42 -21.39 -23.22
N PRO A 75 6.05 -22.38 -23.85
CA PRO A 75 6.87 -22.23 -25.06
C PRO A 75 6.19 -21.40 -26.15
N GLU A 76 6.96 -20.63 -26.92
CA GLU A 76 6.39 -19.90 -28.06
C GLU A 76 5.97 -20.88 -29.16
N HIS A 77 4.89 -20.55 -29.89
CA HIS A 77 4.34 -21.33 -31.02
C HIS A 77 3.58 -22.62 -30.65
N GLU A 78 3.58 -23.04 -29.39
CA GLU A 78 2.80 -24.20 -28.94
C GLU A 78 1.29 -23.94 -28.99
N GLU A 79 0.87 -22.67 -29.04
CA GLU A 79 -0.55 -22.29 -29.02
C GLU A 79 -1.25 -22.50 -30.36
N GLY A 80 -0.47 -22.67 -31.44
CA GLY A 80 -1.00 -22.73 -32.80
C GLY A 80 -1.65 -21.41 -33.23
N THR A 81 -2.73 -21.52 -34.02
CA THR A 81 -3.44 -20.37 -34.61
C THR A 81 -4.43 -19.72 -33.64
N ASP A 82 -5.02 -20.50 -32.72
CA ASP A 82 -6.04 -20.03 -31.79
C ASP A 82 -5.63 -20.22 -30.32
N MET A 83 -5.23 -19.11 -29.71
CA MET A 83 -4.86 -19.01 -28.31
C MET A 83 -6.00 -19.40 -27.36
N GLN A 84 -7.25 -19.08 -27.69
CA GLN A 84 -8.37 -19.32 -26.78
C GLN A 84 -8.72 -20.81 -26.74
N ALA A 85 -8.77 -21.46 -27.90
CA ALA A 85 -8.96 -22.91 -27.98
C ALA A 85 -7.82 -23.68 -27.27
N PHE A 86 -6.58 -23.25 -27.48
CA PHE A 86 -5.42 -23.82 -26.78
C PHE A 86 -5.59 -23.72 -25.25
N LEU A 87 -5.88 -22.52 -24.73
CA LEU A 87 -6.07 -22.29 -23.30
C LEU A 87 -7.28 -23.06 -22.73
N GLY A 88 -8.38 -23.15 -23.49
CA GLY A 88 -9.56 -23.92 -23.13
C GLY A 88 -9.27 -25.42 -22.99
N SER A 89 -8.34 -25.95 -23.78
CA SER A 89 -7.95 -27.36 -23.69
C SER A 89 -6.93 -27.66 -22.58
N ILE A 90 -6.08 -26.67 -22.23
CA ILE A 90 -4.91 -26.87 -21.37
C ILE A 90 -5.19 -26.55 -19.91
N LEU A 91 -5.96 -25.50 -19.64
CA LEU A 91 -6.24 -25.05 -18.28
C LEU A 91 -7.00 -26.10 -17.46
N PRO A 92 -8.03 -26.79 -17.99
CA PRO A 92 -8.69 -27.87 -17.27
C PRO A 92 -7.71 -29.01 -16.94
N LYS A 93 -6.84 -29.39 -17.90
CA LYS A 93 -5.83 -30.44 -17.71
C LYS A 93 -4.80 -30.07 -16.63
N LEU A 94 -4.29 -28.84 -16.67
CA LEU A 94 -3.29 -28.35 -15.70
C LEU A 94 -3.87 -28.20 -14.29
N THR A 95 -5.08 -27.65 -14.20
CA THR A 95 -5.70 -27.37 -12.90
C THR A 95 -6.46 -28.56 -12.35
N SER A 96 -6.73 -29.58 -13.15
CA SER A 96 -7.63 -30.70 -12.81
C SER A 96 -8.95 -30.18 -12.26
N LEU A 97 -9.49 -29.15 -12.90
CA LEU A 97 -10.77 -28.54 -12.59
C LEU A 97 -11.73 -28.81 -13.74
N ASP A 98 -12.92 -29.22 -13.37
CA ASP A 98 -14.04 -29.33 -14.30
C ASP A 98 -14.78 -27.99 -14.31
N PHE A 99 -14.91 -27.41 -15.51
CA PHE A 99 -15.60 -26.14 -15.70
C PHE A 99 -16.94 -26.38 -16.36
N ASP A 100 -18.00 -26.04 -15.63
CA ASP A 100 -19.37 -25.98 -16.15
C ASP A 100 -19.95 -24.58 -15.85
N PRO A 101 -20.20 -23.73 -16.87
CA PRO A 101 -20.04 -23.99 -18.30
C PRO A 101 -18.55 -23.98 -18.72
N PRO A 102 -18.19 -24.33 -19.97
CA PRO A 102 -16.79 -24.38 -20.40
C PRO A 102 -16.05 -23.04 -20.25
N LEU A 103 -14.72 -23.06 -20.29
CA LEU A 103 -13.94 -21.82 -20.21
C LEU A 103 -14.21 -20.93 -21.43
N GLU A 104 -14.68 -19.72 -21.17
CA GLU A 104 -14.91 -18.69 -22.18
C GLU A 104 -13.94 -17.53 -21.93
N PHE A 105 -13.30 -17.07 -23.00
CA PHE A 105 -12.32 -15.99 -22.97
C PHE A 105 -12.86 -14.78 -23.73
N GLN A 106 -12.72 -13.60 -23.15
CA GLN A 106 -12.97 -12.36 -23.88
C GLN A 106 -11.79 -12.03 -24.80
N ARG A 107 -10.57 -12.32 -24.33
CA ARG A 107 -9.31 -12.08 -25.06
C ARG A 107 -8.20 -12.95 -24.50
N ALA A 108 -7.29 -13.41 -25.35
CA ALA A 108 -6.06 -14.09 -24.94
C ALA A 108 -4.93 -13.72 -25.90
N HIS A 109 -3.79 -13.28 -25.39
CA HIS A 109 -2.65 -12.86 -26.21
C HIS A 109 -1.33 -12.88 -25.45
N ARG A 110 -0.23 -12.95 -26.19
CA ARG A 110 1.15 -12.76 -25.66
C ARG A 110 1.44 -11.29 -25.45
N VAL A 111 2.16 -10.98 -24.37
CA VAL A 111 2.57 -9.60 -24.05
C VAL A 111 4.07 -9.43 -24.22
N GLY A 112 4.48 -8.32 -24.85
CA GLY A 112 5.87 -7.95 -25.09
C GLY A 112 6.34 -8.17 -26.54
N PRO A 113 7.55 -7.65 -26.88
CA PRO A 113 8.07 -7.68 -28.25
C PRO A 113 8.28 -9.12 -28.73
N LYS A 114 7.93 -9.41 -29.99
CA LYS A 114 8.11 -10.74 -30.59
C LYS A 114 9.57 -11.19 -30.42
N ARG A 115 9.76 -12.44 -29.99
CA ARG A 115 11.09 -13.05 -29.83
C ARG A 115 11.28 -14.05 -30.95
N SER A 116 12.42 -13.98 -31.62
CA SER A 116 12.84 -14.97 -32.63
C SER A 116 13.61 -16.13 -32.02
N ASP A 117 14.23 -15.91 -30.86
CA ASP A 117 15.08 -16.89 -30.18
C ASP A 117 14.29 -17.66 -29.11
N THR A 118 14.19 -18.97 -29.31
CA THR A 118 13.54 -19.93 -28.40
C THR A 118 14.36 -20.19 -27.12
N SER A 119 15.65 -19.82 -27.09
CA SER A 119 16.50 -19.92 -25.90
C SER A 119 16.09 -18.91 -24.82
N LEU A 120 15.50 -17.78 -25.23
CA LEU A 120 15.04 -16.76 -24.30
C LEU A 120 13.77 -17.22 -23.56
N ARG A 121 13.59 -16.70 -22.34
CA ARG A 121 12.40 -16.98 -21.53
C ARG A 121 11.11 -16.74 -22.36
N PRO A 122 10.15 -17.68 -22.42
CA PRO A 122 8.95 -17.47 -23.20
C PRO A 122 8.13 -16.27 -22.72
N ARG A 123 7.48 -15.56 -23.65
CA ARG A 123 6.66 -14.38 -23.33
C ARG A 123 5.45 -14.73 -22.45
N PRO A 124 5.04 -13.86 -21.52
CA PRO A 124 3.81 -14.08 -20.75
C PRO A 124 2.57 -14.06 -21.67
N ILE A 125 1.60 -14.91 -21.39
CA ILE A 125 0.25 -14.84 -21.96
C ILE A 125 -0.65 -14.17 -20.93
N ILE A 126 -1.46 -13.20 -21.36
CA ILE A 126 -2.57 -12.66 -20.59
C ILE A 126 -3.87 -13.14 -21.22
N ALA A 127 -4.71 -13.78 -20.41
CA ALA A 127 -6.03 -14.24 -20.81
C ALA A 127 -7.09 -13.64 -19.89
N CYS A 128 -8.06 -12.95 -20.47
CA CYS A 128 -9.23 -12.39 -19.78
C CYS A 128 -10.36 -13.40 -19.88
N LEU A 129 -10.80 -13.93 -18.74
CA LEU A 129 -11.95 -14.84 -18.69
C LEU A 129 -13.25 -14.04 -18.70
N LEU A 130 -14.29 -14.60 -19.30
CA LEU A 130 -15.62 -13.99 -19.28
C LEU A 130 -16.27 -14.08 -17.90
N ARG A 131 -15.95 -15.13 -17.13
CA ARG A 131 -16.50 -15.40 -15.80
C ARG A 131 -15.45 -15.20 -14.70
N HIS A 132 -15.72 -14.25 -13.80
CA HIS A 132 -14.86 -13.99 -12.62
C HIS A 132 -14.60 -15.23 -11.76
N ASN A 133 -15.62 -16.08 -11.58
CA ASN A 133 -15.52 -17.28 -10.75
C ASN A 133 -14.48 -18.27 -11.28
N HIS A 134 -14.39 -18.44 -12.61
CA HIS A 134 -13.41 -19.33 -13.22
C HIS A 134 -11.99 -18.81 -13.01
N ALA A 135 -11.77 -17.50 -13.22
CA ALA A 135 -10.48 -16.86 -12.96
C ALA A 135 -10.04 -17.09 -11.51
N ARG A 136 -10.96 -16.87 -10.56
CA ARG A 136 -10.70 -17.08 -9.12
C ARG A 136 -10.37 -18.54 -8.79
N GLN A 137 -11.11 -19.51 -9.32
CA GLN A 137 -10.86 -20.93 -9.10
C GLN A 137 -9.48 -21.36 -9.63
N ILE A 138 -9.15 -20.96 -10.88
CA ILE A 138 -7.84 -21.21 -11.49
C ILE A 138 -6.72 -20.62 -10.64
N LEU A 139 -6.85 -19.36 -10.22
CA LEU A 139 -5.84 -18.69 -9.39
C LEU A 139 -5.68 -19.33 -8.01
N GLN A 140 -6.78 -19.74 -7.38
CA GLN A 140 -6.74 -20.45 -6.11
C GLN A 140 -6.04 -21.80 -6.25
N ARG A 141 -6.34 -22.54 -7.33
CA ARG A 141 -5.67 -23.79 -7.66
C ARG A 141 -4.18 -23.61 -7.87
N ALA A 142 -3.80 -22.60 -8.65
CA ALA A 142 -2.41 -22.25 -8.93
C ALA A 142 -1.62 -21.90 -7.67
N ARG A 143 -2.24 -21.23 -6.69
CA ARG A 143 -1.61 -20.94 -5.39
C ARG A 143 -1.39 -22.18 -4.54
N LYS A 144 -2.28 -23.17 -4.63
CA LYS A 144 -2.24 -24.40 -3.82
C LYS A 144 -1.33 -25.48 -4.40
N GLN A 145 -1.30 -25.61 -5.72
CA GLN A 145 -0.63 -26.73 -6.41
C GLN A 145 0.35 -26.31 -7.51
N GLY A 146 0.49 -25.02 -7.81
CA GLY A 146 1.52 -24.56 -8.73
C GLY A 146 2.93 -24.74 -8.15
N PRO A 147 3.97 -24.82 -8.99
CA PRO A 147 3.95 -24.72 -10.46
C PRO A 147 3.41 -25.97 -11.16
N PHE A 148 2.79 -25.79 -12.32
CA PHE A 148 2.30 -26.87 -13.17
C PHE A 148 3.37 -27.27 -14.20
N ARG A 149 3.19 -28.41 -14.89
CA ARG A 149 4.13 -28.89 -15.91
C ARG A 149 3.43 -29.22 -17.22
N ILE A 150 4.07 -28.84 -18.32
CA ILE A 150 3.74 -29.30 -19.68
C ILE A 150 5.02 -29.74 -20.36
N GLY A 151 5.08 -31.03 -20.71
CA GLY A 151 6.32 -31.64 -21.19
C GLY A 151 7.46 -31.40 -20.19
N GLN A 152 8.47 -30.64 -20.61
CA GLN A 152 9.65 -30.28 -19.82
C GLN A 152 9.59 -28.85 -19.24
N HIS A 153 8.46 -28.16 -19.39
CA HIS A 153 8.34 -26.75 -19.03
C HIS A 153 7.49 -26.54 -17.77
N ASP A 154 8.04 -25.78 -16.82
CA ASP A 154 7.32 -25.35 -15.63
C ASP A 154 6.45 -24.12 -15.93
N ILE A 155 5.15 -24.27 -15.73
CA ILE A 155 4.14 -23.24 -15.95
C ILE A 155 3.70 -22.65 -14.63
N ARG A 156 3.72 -21.32 -14.57
CA ARG A 156 3.17 -20.56 -13.43
C ARG A 156 1.99 -19.73 -13.89
N ILE A 157 0.86 -19.90 -13.19
CA ILE A 157 -0.33 -19.09 -13.37
C ILE A 157 -0.41 -18.09 -12.21
N THR A 158 -0.50 -16.80 -12.52
CA THR A 158 -0.63 -15.72 -11.54
C THR A 158 -1.76 -14.78 -11.93
N ALA A 159 -2.23 -13.97 -10.98
CA ALA A 159 -3.13 -12.87 -11.30
C ALA A 159 -2.36 -11.75 -12.03
N ASP A 160 -3.07 -10.94 -12.81
CA ASP A 160 -2.54 -9.76 -13.48
C ASP A 160 -2.92 -8.51 -12.67
N TYR A 161 -2.01 -8.04 -11.82
CA TYR A 161 -2.21 -6.79 -11.07
C TYR A 161 -1.64 -5.59 -11.82
N SER A 162 -2.09 -4.38 -11.47
CA SER A 162 -1.45 -3.12 -11.82
C SER A 162 0.03 -3.08 -11.39
N LYS A 163 0.76 -2.09 -11.91
CA LYS A 163 2.18 -1.91 -11.58
C LYS A 163 2.37 -1.61 -10.09
N ASP A 164 1.61 -0.66 -9.57
CA ASP A 164 1.70 -0.22 -8.17
C ASP A 164 1.38 -1.37 -7.20
N THR A 165 0.30 -2.12 -7.46
CA THR A 165 -0.05 -3.30 -6.65
C THR A 165 1.05 -4.37 -6.73
N ASN A 166 1.64 -4.63 -7.90
CA ASN A 166 2.75 -5.57 -8.01
C ASN A 166 4.00 -5.12 -7.23
N GLU A 167 4.33 -3.84 -7.23
CA GLU A 167 5.45 -3.27 -6.47
C GLU A 167 5.22 -3.42 -4.97
N GLN A 168 4.02 -3.09 -4.49
CA GLN A 168 3.63 -3.27 -3.08
C GLN A 168 3.67 -4.74 -2.66
N ARG A 169 3.14 -5.65 -3.50
CA ARG A 169 3.26 -7.10 -3.26
C ARG A 169 4.72 -7.53 -3.21
N LYS A 170 5.57 -7.03 -4.12
CA LYS A 170 7.01 -7.35 -4.12
C LYS A 170 7.69 -6.89 -2.83
N ALA A 171 7.35 -5.70 -2.33
CA ALA A 171 7.86 -5.18 -1.06
C ALA A 171 7.44 -6.08 0.13
N PHE A 172 6.18 -6.49 0.20
CA PHE A 172 5.73 -7.47 1.20
C PHE A 172 6.45 -8.82 1.07
N LEU A 173 6.65 -9.31 -0.16
CA LEU A 173 7.36 -10.56 -0.40
C LEU A 173 8.82 -10.50 0.07
N ALA A 174 9.46 -9.32 0.01
CA ALA A 174 10.82 -9.11 0.50
C ALA A 174 10.94 -9.30 2.03
N LEU A 175 9.86 -9.09 2.78
CA LEU A 175 9.82 -9.25 4.24
C LEU A 175 9.57 -10.69 4.70
N ARG A 176 9.19 -11.61 3.78
CA ARG A 176 8.93 -13.02 4.11
C ARG A 176 10.06 -13.77 4.80
N PRO A 177 11.35 -13.60 4.44
CA PRO A 177 12.44 -14.27 5.16
C PRO A 177 12.47 -13.90 6.65
N ARG A 178 12.27 -12.63 6.98
CA ARG A 178 12.24 -12.12 8.36
C ARG A 178 11.05 -12.69 9.15
N LEU A 179 9.87 -12.73 8.52
CA LEU A 179 8.68 -13.36 9.12
C LEU A 179 8.91 -14.85 9.41
N ARG A 180 9.59 -15.57 8.51
CA ARG A 180 9.94 -16.99 8.70
C ARG A 180 10.95 -17.19 9.82
N GLN A 181 11.95 -16.32 9.93
CA GLN A 181 12.94 -16.37 11.02
C GLN A 181 12.29 -16.21 12.40
N LEU A 182 11.26 -15.36 12.50
CA LEU A 182 10.49 -15.14 13.72
C LEU A 182 9.40 -16.22 13.96
N GLY A 183 9.32 -17.25 13.12
CA GLY A 183 8.33 -18.33 13.28
C GLY A 183 6.87 -17.92 13.10
N MET A 184 6.60 -16.74 12.55
CA MET A 184 5.24 -16.22 12.41
C MET A 184 4.50 -16.83 11.22
N LYS A 185 3.21 -17.07 11.38
CA LYS A 185 2.31 -17.42 10.26
C LYS A 185 1.94 -16.15 9.52
N PHE A 186 1.95 -16.18 8.20
CA PHE A 186 1.60 -15.03 7.38
C PHE A 186 0.98 -15.44 6.06
N GLY A 187 0.27 -14.51 5.43
CA GLY A 187 -0.24 -14.66 4.08
C GLY A 187 -0.48 -13.31 3.42
N LEU A 188 -0.56 -13.33 2.09
CA LEU A 188 -0.77 -12.14 1.27
C LEU A 188 -2.13 -12.25 0.59
N PHE A 189 -3.07 -11.39 0.97
CA PHE A 189 -4.38 -11.25 0.37
C PHE A 189 -4.34 -10.37 -0.88
N ASP A 190 -5.36 -10.54 -1.72
CA ASP A 190 -5.63 -9.67 -2.86
C ASP A 190 -6.25 -8.34 -2.38
N PRO A 191 -5.89 -7.18 -2.95
CA PRO A 191 -4.87 -6.99 -3.98
C PRO A 191 -3.43 -6.96 -3.41
N ALA A 192 -3.18 -6.33 -2.26
CA ALA A 192 -1.85 -6.28 -1.64
C ALA A 192 -1.91 -6.01 -0.12
N ARG A 193 -2.49 -6.94 0.65
CA ARG A 193 -2.55 -6.84 2.12
C ARG A 193 -1.92 -8.05 2.76
N MET A 194 -0.98 -7.87 3.68
CA MET A 194 -0.32 -8.98 4.37
C MET A 194 -0.90 -9.13 5.77
N TRP A 195 -1.36 -10.33 6.11
CA TRP A 195 -1.71 -10.68 7.47
C TRP A 195 -0.56 -11.45 8.12
N VAL A 196 -0.33 -11.18 9.40
CA VAL A 196 0.71 -11.83 10.20
C VAL A 196 0.12 -12.20 11.55
N THR A 197 0.34 -13.43 11.99
CA THR A 197 -0.05 -13.91 13.32
C THR A 197 1.16 -13.95 14.23
N ASN A 198 1.09 -13.18 15.32
CA ASN A 198 2.06 -13.18 16.40
C ASN A 198 1.35 -13.62 17.70
N ASN A 199 1.83 -14.69 18.36
CA ASN A 199 1.30 -15.18 19.63
C ASN A 199 -0.25 -15.27 19.65
N SER A 200 -0.83 -15.89 18.61
CA SER A 200 -2.28 -16.06 18.41
C SER A 200 -3.09 -14.81 18.02
N ILE A 201 -2.46 -13.63 17.95
CA ILE A 201 -3.09 -12.40 17.47
C ILE A 201 -2.72 -12.17 16.00
N SER A 202 -3.71 -12.18 15.13
CA SER A 202 -3.55 -11.84 13.71
C SER A 202 -3.73 -10.34 13.48
N LYS A 203 -2.76 -9.72 12.81
CA LYS A 203 -2.80 -8.31 12.40
C LYS A 203 -2.66 -8.20 10.88
N ASP A 204 -3.43 -7.29 10.32
CA ASP A 204 -3.42 -6.95 8.90
C ASP A 204 -2.57 -5.70 8.65
N PHE A 205 -1.72 -5.76 7.63
CA PHE A 205 -0.87 -4.65 7.20
C PHE A 205 -1.18 -4.28 5.76
N TYR A 206 -1.44 -2.99 5.55
CA TYR A 206 -1.71 -2.43 4.23
C TYR A 206 -0.45 -1.86 3.60
N ASN A 207 0.48 -1.32 4.40
CA ASN A 207 1.76 -0.84 3.91
C ASN A 207 2.90 -1.80 4.30
N PRO A 208 3.81 -2.19 3.37
CA PRO A 208 5.05 -2.90 3.73
C PRO A 208 5.90 -2.15 4.78
N ASP A 209 5.90 -0.81 4.78
CA ASP A 209 6.71 -0.04 5.73
C ASP A 209 6.19 -0.19 7.17
N GLU A 210 4.87 -0.17 7.35
CA GLU A 210 4.23 -0.44 8.64
C GLU A 210 4.58 -1.82 9.18
N LEU A 211 4.61 -2.82 8.28
CA LEU A 211 5.02 -4.17 8.65
C LEU A 211 6.51 -4.20 9.03
N SER A 212 7.38 -3.49 8.29
CA SER A 212 8.81 -3.42 8.63
C SER A 212 9.01 -2.85 10.03
N LEU A 213 8.38 -1.71 10.34
CA LEU A 213 8.44 -1.07 11.65
C LEU A 213 7.93 -2.00 12.76
N PHE A 214 6.85 -2.74 12.50
CA PHE A 214 6.36 -3.75 13.44
C PHE A 214 7.41 -4.84 13.69
N LEU A 215 8.06 -5.36 12.66
CA LEU A 215 9.12 -6.36 12.82
C LEU A 215 10.35 -5.81 13.56
N ASP A 216 10.70 -4.54 13.36
CA ASP A 216 11.77 -3.86 14.08
C ASP A 216 11.47 -3.77 15.57
N SER A 217 10.23 -3.40 15.94
CA SER A 217 9.79 -3.33 17.34
C SER A 217 9.83 -4.68 18.07
N LEU A 218 9.64 -5.80 17.35
CA LEU A 218 9.70 -7.13 17.95
C LEU A 218 11.14 -7.60 18.23
N GLN A 219 12.12 -7.08 17.50
CA GLN A 219 13.54 -7.39 17.73
C GLN A 219 14.13 -6.63 18.92
N HIS A 220 13.49 -5.53 19.33
CA HIS A 220 13.90 -4.70 20.46
C HIS A 220 13.04 -4.95 21.70
N GLN A 221 12.73 -6.22 22.02
CA GLN A 221 12.33 -6.51 23.40
C GLN A 221 13.54 -6.22 24.30
N PRO A 222 13.39 -5.35 25.32
CA PRO A 222 14.52 -4.98 26.17
C PRO A 222 15.06 -6.24 26.82
N MET A 223 16.39 -6.41 26.75
CA MET A 223 17.12 -7.35 27.58
C MET A 223 16.67 -7.09 29.03
N ASP A 224 16.06 -8.09 29.66
CA ASP A 224 15.88 -8.10 31.10
C ASP A 224 17.28 -7.97 31.70
N TYR A 225 17.58 -6.80 32.28
CA TYR A 225 18.75 -6.65 33.13
C TYR A 225 18.48 -7.44 34.40
N THR A 226 18.73 -8.75 34.37
CA THR A 226 19.02 -9.48 35.59
C THR A 226 20.34 -8.94 36.12
N ASN A 227 20.22 -8.07 37.12
CA ASN A 227 21.35 -7.62 37.94
C ASN A 227 22.17 -8.84 38.38
N PRO A 228 23.47 -8.92 38.07
CA PRO A 228 24.36 -9.82 38.78
C PRO A 228 24.72 -9.17 40.13
N ASP A 229 24.88 -10.03 41.12
CA ASP A 229 25.44 -9.80 42.45
C ASP A 229 24.52 -9.23 43.54
N CYS A 230 23.98 -10.14 44.35
CA CYS A 230 24.24 -10.08 45.78
C CYS A 230 24.24 -11.50 46.36
N SER A 231 25.44 -12.05 46.54
CA SER A 231 25.71 -13.25 47.32
C SER A 231 25.32 -13.03 48.77
N GLN A 232 24.38 -13.82 49.30
CA GLN A 232 24.44 -14.28 50.69
C GLN A 232 24.01 -15.74 50.77
N ASP A 233 25.03 -16.54 51.04
CA ASP A 233 25.03 -17.92 51.51
C ASP A 233 24.43 -17.99 52.92
N THR A 234 23.40 -18.83 53.11
CA THR A 234 23.23 -19.64 54.34
C THR A 234 22.39 -20.89 54.05
N GLY A 235 23.06 -22.04 53.98
CA GLY A 235 22.75 -23.24 54.79
C GLY A 235 21.40 -23.98 54.65
N ARG A 236 21.49 -25.19 54.06
CA ARG A 236 21.04 -26.51 54.60
C ARG A 236 19.62 -26.64 55.21
N GLU A 237 18.75 -27.47 54.61
CA GLU A 237 18.60 -28.93 54.85
C GLU A 237 17.21 -29.50 54.40
N ASN A 238 17.29 -30.71 53.83
CA ASN A 238 16.36 -31.85 53.86
C ASN A 238 14.99 -31.89 53.14
N GLU A 239 14.97 -32.83 52.19
CA GLU A 239 14.04 -33.96 51.97
C GLU A 239 12.52 -33.77 51.95
N GLY A 240 11.89 -34.31 50.89
CA GLY A 240 10.47 -34.65 50.89
C GLY A 240 9.91 -34.82 49.48
N GLY A 241 9.71 -36.06 49.04
CA GLY A 241 9.16 -36.40 47.73
C GLY A 241 7.69 -35.97 47.51
N GLY A 242 7.25 -36.04 46.26
CA GLY A 242 5.85 -35.81 45.90
C GLY A 242 5.59 -35.96 44.41
N LEU A 243 4.96 -37.07 44.06
CA LEU A 243 4.69 -37.61 42.74
C LEU A 243 3.25 -37.24 42.30
N LEU A 244 3.08 -36.73 41.07
CA LEU A 244 1.86 -36.77 40.20
C LEU A 244 0.60 -35.95 40.61
N PRO A 245 -0.45 -35.75 39.75
CA PRO A 245 -0.61 -36.10 38.32
C PRO A 245 -1.18 -34.98 37.39
N LEU A 246 -1.18 -35.32 36.08
CA LEU A 246 -1.97 -34.75 34.98
C LEU A 246 -3.50 -34.93 35.16
N GLY A 247 -4.29 -33.99 34.64
CA GLY A 247 -5.76 -34.08 34.48
C GLY A 247 -6.37 -32.87 33.74
N PRO A 248 -7.59 -32.97 33.18
CA PRO A 248 -7.79 -33.00 31.72
C PRO A 248 -8.38 -31.74 31.07
N GLU A 249 -8.31 -31.75 29.74
CA GLU A 249 -8.91 -30.83 28.76
C GLU A 249 -10.38 -30.50 29.05
N LYS A 250 -10.76 -29.22 28.90
CA LYS A 250 -12.15 -28.78 28.74
C LYS A 250 -12.32 -28.09 27.40
N GLU A 251 -13.07 -28.73 26.52
CA GLU A 251 -13.69 -28.12 25.34
C GLU A 251 -14.65 -27.00 25.76
N GLY A 252 -14.64 -25.88 25.01
CA GLY A 252 -15.60 -24.77 25.14
C GLY A 252 -16.10 -24.32 23.75
N PRO A 253 -17.33 -23.79 23.64
CA PRO A 253 -18.15 -23.92 22.43
C PRO A 253 -17.97 -22.80 21.38
N LEU A 254 -17.97 -23.24 20.13
CA LEU A 254 -18.54 -22.69 18.89
C LEU A 254 -18.84 -21.17 18.77
N HIS A 255 -18.13 -20.60 17.80
CA HIS A 255 -18.39 -19.36 17.05
C HIS A 255 -19.87 -19.09 16.70
N HIS A 256 -20.49 -18.08 17.30
CA HIS A 256 -21.62 -17.33 16.70
C HIS A 256 -21.63 -15.82 17.00
N ASP A 257 -20.91 -15.35 18.02
CA ASP A 257 -20.97 -13.93 18.44
C ASP A 257 -19.98 -12.98 17.73
N ALA A 258 -19.01 -13.52 16.96
CA ALA A 258 -17.98 -12.71 16.30
C ALA A 258 -18.53 -11.91 15.09
N ASP A 259 -19.65 -12.34 14.50
CA ASP A 259 -20.15 -11.80 13.23
C ASP A 259 -21.00 -10.53 13.41
N LEU A 260 -21.68 -10.39 14.56
CA LEU A 260 -22.46 -9.19 14.91
C LEU A 260 -21.55 -8.00 15.23
N ASN A 261 -20.40 -8.25 15.87
CA ASN A 261 -19.43 -7.22 16.25
C ASN A 261 -18.63 -6.71 15.04
N GLN A 262 -18.49 -7.52 13.99
CA GLN A 262 -17.85 -7.12 12.73
C GLN A 262 -18.75 -6.18 11.90
N ARG A 263 -20.05 -6.46 11.82
CA ARG A 263 -21.04 -5.62 11.11
C ARG A 263 -21.19 -4.22 11.72
N GLY A 264 -21.11 -4.10 13.05
CA GLY A 264 -21.14 -2.80 13.73
C GLY A 264 -19.92 -1.93 13.39
N ARG A 265 -18.73 -2.53 13.34
CA ARG A 265 -17.49 -1.83 12.96
C ARG A 265 -17.46 -1.45 11.47
N ASP A 266 -18.03 -2.28 10.61
CA ASP A 266 -18.15 -1.99 9.18
C ASP A 266 -19.17 -0.86 8.91
N ALA A 267 -20.26 -0.80 9.69
CA ALA A 267 -21.24 0.29 9.62
C ALA A 267 -20.68 1.64 10.10
N GLU A 268 -19.92 1.67 11.20
CA GLU A 268 -19.22 2.87 11.65
C GLU A 268 -18.14 3.33 10.65
N ARG A 269 -17.46 2.40 9.98
CA ARG A 269 -16.45 2.73 8.96
C ARG A 269 -17.10 3.25 7.67
N LEU A 270 -18.27 2.74 7.29
CA LEU A 270 -19.08 3.29 6.19
C LEU A 270 -19.59 4.70 6.51
N ALA A 271 -20.00 4.97 7.75
CA ALA A 271 -20.41 6.32 8.17
C ALA A 271 -19.26 7.33 8.06
N ARG A 272 -18.04 6.96 8.48
CA ARG A 272 -16.84 7.81 8.33
C ARG A 272 -16.46 8.04 6.86
N LEU A 273 -16.57 7.01 6.02
CA LEU A 273 -16.35 7.13 4.57
C LEU A 273 -17.41 8.03 3.89
N HIS A 274 -18.64 8.06 4.40
CA HIS A 274 -19.68 8.96 3.93
C HIS A 274 -19.40 10.42 4.32
N ASP A 275 -18.87 10.67 5.52
CA ASP A 275 -18.41 11.99 5.96
C ASP A 275 -17.19 12.47 5.15
N ASP A 276 -16.20 11.61 4.91
CA ASP A 276 -15.04 11.93 4.07
C ASP A 276 -15.46 12.22 2.62
N ARG A 277 -16.47 11.50 2.10
CA ARG A 277 -17.05 11.77 0.79
C ARG A 277 -17.81 13.09 0.74
N GLY A 278 -18.44 13.50 1.83
CA GLY A 278 -19.07 14.81 2.00
C GLY A 278 -18.04 15.95 1.98
N GLN A 279 -16.92 15.77 2.67
CA GLN A 279 -15.82 16.75 2.70
C GLN A 279 -15.13 16.88 1.34
N VAL A 280 -14.91 15.77 0.63
CA VAL A 280 -14.33 15.78 -0.73
C VAL A 280 -15.29 16.42 -1.73
N LEU A 281 -16.60 16.15 -1.66
CA LEU A 281 -17.59 16.81 -2.53
C LEU A 281 -17.68 18.31 -2.26
N HIS A 282 -17.59 18.73 -1.00
CA HIS A 282 -17.51 20.14 -0.63
C HIS A 282 -16.24 20.81 -1.16
N ALA A 283 -15.08 20.16 -1.06
CA ALA A 283 -13.81 20.65 -1.59
C ALA A 283 -13.81 20.75 -3.14
N VAL A 284 -14.46 19.81 -3.83
CA VAL A 284 -14.62 19.87 -5.29
C VAL A 284 -15.60 20.98 -5.69
N ALA A 285 -16.68 21.18 -4.94
CA ALA A 285 -17.64 22.26 -5.19
C ALA A 285 -17.03 23.65 -4.99
N THR A 286 -16.24 23.86 -3.94
CA THR A 286 -15.54 25.14 -3.70
C THR A 286 -14.49 25.42 -4.77
N TYR A 287 -13.77 24.41 -5.25
CA TYR A 287 -12.82 24.55 -6.34
C TYR A 287 -13.50 24.93 -7.67
N THR A 288 -14.68 24.36 -7.94
CA THR A 288 -15.45 24.68 -9.15
C THR A 288 -15.98 26.12 -9.13
N GLN A 289 -16.46 26.59 -7.97
CA GLN A 289 -16.90 27.99 -7.80
C GLN A 289 -15.77 29.01 -7.92
N LEU A 290 -14.55 28.66 -7.47
CA LEU A 290 -13.36 29.50 -7.65
C LEU A 290 -12.93 29.56 -9.13
N SER A 291 -12.97 28.42 -9.84
CA SER A 291 -12.67 28.37 -11.27
C SER A 291 -13.66 29.15 -12.14
N GLU A 292 -14.93 29.24 -11.75
CA GLU A 292 -15.95 30.02 -12.47
C GLU A 292 -15.80 31.53 -12.23
N ARG A 293 -15.31 31.95 -11.05
CA ARG A 293 -14.98 33.35 -10.77
C ARG A 293 -13.76 33.86 -11.53
N ASP A 294 -12.79 33.00 -11.83
CA ASP A 294 -11.62 33.39 -12.64
C ASP A 294 -11.96 33.54 -14.15
N LYS A 295 -12.98 32.84 -14.64
CA LYS A 295 -13.44 32.96 -16.04
C LYS A 295 -14.22 34.26 -16.32
N SER A 296 -14.70 34.96 -15.29
CA SER A 296 -15.41 36.25 -15.44
C SER A 296 -14.49 37.47 -15.41
N ARG A 297 -13.18 37.28 -15.19
CA ARG A 297 -12.16 38.34 -15.34
C ARG A 297 -11.78 38.47 -16.82
N SER A 298 -12.21 39.57 -17.45
CA SER A 298 -11.93 39.86 -18.86
C SER A 298 -10.42 39.89 -19.16
N PRO A 299 -9.96 39.39 -20.32
CA PRO A 299 -8.55 39.39 -20.67
C PRO A 299 -8.04 40.83 -20.87
N LEU A 300 -6.91 41.15 -20.24
CA LEU A 300 -6.18 42.41 -20.43
C LEU A 300 -5.79 42.57 -21.90
N LYS A 301 -6.15 43.71 -22.51
CA LYS A 301 -5.78 44.04 -23.90
C LYS A 301 -4.25 44.17 -24.03
N PRO A 302 -3.63 43.63 -25.10
CA PRO A 302 -2.20 43.80 -25.35
C PRO A 302 -1.88 45.25 -25.71
N THR A 303 -0.91 45.83 -25.00
CA THR A 303 -0.42 47.19 -25.20
C THR A 303 0.40 47.26 -26.48
N THR A 304 -0.06 48.04 -27.46
CA THR A 304 0.66 48.31 -28.71
C THR A 304 1.72 49.37 -28.45
N VAL A 305 2.98 49.08 -28.79
CA VAL A 305 4.08 50.06 -28.76
C VAL A 305 4.11 50.80 -30.11
N PRO A 306 4.07 52.14 -30.15
CA PRO A 306 4.12 52.91 -31.40
C PRO A 306 5.54 52.96 -32.00
N PRO A 307 5.67 53.28 -33.31
CA PRO A 307 6.85 53.02 -34.13
C PRO A 307 8.10 53.83 -33.77
#